data_AF-A0A2T9YCG5-F1
#
_entry.id   AF-A0A2T9YCG5-F1
#
_cell.length_a   1.000
_cell.length_b   1.000
_cell.length_c   1.000
_cell.angle_alpha   90.00
_cell.angle_beta   90.00
_cell.angle_gamma   90.00
#
_symmetry.space_group_name_H-M   'P 1'
#
loop_
_entity.id
_entity.type
_entity.pdbx_description
1 polymer ?
#
loop_
_entity_poly.entity_id
_entity_poly.type
_entity_poly.pdbx_seq_one_letter_code
_entity_poly.pdbx_strand_id
1 'polypeptide(L)'
;MSLPKQSKIVSRFLNQEKHISFGDTQSLINYIFFRSNKGKLLFKNMESNLQTKTLEIMNNIKVLHQNCGTFSGQKSNILALVAGTHTQKSLKDFGFTFSHKQYKLAREKAVIGQFDLNPGEKKIPQSKTRIPEDVVEKINSILIEQSIPSSKTIVLAQKTAKKQPKRMTTLQRLMAEFRDHLKFNDLQRKAFRKQQLDLDTDSYMIVADFKENFRMGGGPVEASSSF
;
A
#
# COMPACT_ATOMS: atom_id res chain seq x y z
N MET A 1 24.68 0.08 2.79
CA MET A 1 23.90 -0.65 1.76
C MET A 1 24.02 -2.14 2.06
N SER A 2 23.05 -2.74 2.75
CA SER A 2 23.06 -4.20 2.97
C SER A 2 22.69 -4.90 1.67
N LEU A 3 23.50 -5.87 1.23
CA LEU A 3 23.16 -6.71 0.09
C LEU A 3 21.77 -7.35 0.31
N PRO A 4 20.87 -7.33 -0.70
CA PRO A 4 19.55 -7.90 -0.55
C PRO A 4 19.68 -9.40 -0.20
N LYS A 5 18.88 -9.86 0.78
CA LYS A 5 18.82 -11.27 1.14
C LYS A 5 18.49 -12.09 -0.11
N GLN A 6 19.43 -12.96 -0.49
CA GLN A 6 19.25 -13.86 -1.62
C GLN A 6 18.02 -14.76 -1.36
N SER A 7 17.15 -14.88 -2.35
CA SER A 7 16.02 -15.82 -2.28
C SER A 7 16.54 -17.25 -2.14
N LYS A 8 15.85 -18.09 -1.35
CA LYS A 8 16.16 -19.52 -1.19
C LYS A 8 16.27 -20.26 -2.54
N ILE A 9 15.51 -19.83 -3.54
CA ILE A 9 15.53 -20.41 -4.90
C ILE A 9 16.84 -20.08 -5.60
N VAL A 10 17.27 -18.82 -5.53
CA VAL A 10 18.53 -18.34 -6.14
C VAL A 10 19.73 -19.02 -5.48
N SER A 11 19.70 -19.21 -4.16
CA SER A 11 20.74 -19.94 -3.43
C SER A 11 20.85 -21.40 -3.85
N ARG A 12 19.72 -22.09 -4.05
CA ARG A 12 19.71 -23.48 -4.55
C ARG A 12 20.27 -23.58 -5.97
N PHE A 13 19.88 -22.65 -6.84
CA PHE A 13 20.36 -22.58 -8.21
C PHE A 13 21.88 -22.36 -8.27
N LEU A 14 22.41 -21.38 -7.53
CA LEU A 14 23.86 -21.12 -7.47
C LEU A 14 24.66 -22.29 -6.89
N ASN A 15 24.11 -23.02 -5.91
CA ASN A 15 24.77 -24.21 -5.38
C ASN A 15 24.83 -25.32 -6.43
N GLN A 16 23.75 -25.54 -7.18
CA GLN A 16 23.75 -26.50 -8.28
C GLN A 16 24.74 -26.09 -9.39
N GLU A 17 24.77 -24.81 -9.76
CA GLU A 17 25.71 -24.31 -10.76
C GLU A 17 27.17 -24.49 -10.32
N LYS A 18 27.51 -24.28 -9.04
CA LYS A 18 28.86 -24.54 -8.52
C LYS A 18 29.29 -26.00 -8.70
N HIS A 19 28.37 -26.95 -8.46
CA HIS A 19 28.64 -28.36 -8.66
C HIS A 19 28.77 -28.74 -10.14
N ILE A 20 27.97 -28.14 -11.01
CA ILE A 20 27.94 -28.44 -12.45
C ILE A 20 29.12 -27.77 -13.19
N SER A 21 29.53 -26.58 -12.75
CA SER A 21 30.59 -25.79 -13.37
C SER A 21 31.99 -26.06 -12.84
N PHE A 22 32.14 -26.98 -11.87
CA PHE A 22 33.40 -27.22 -11.16
C PHE A 22 34.05 -25.94 -10.61
N GLY A 23 33.22 -24.97 -10.20
CA GLY A 23 33.65 -23.67 -9.66
C GLY A 23 33.53 -22.49 -10.62
N ASP A 24 33.47 -22.69 -11.94
CA ASP A 24 33.29 -21.60 -12.92
C ASP A 24 31.81 -21.27 -13.19
N THR A 25 31.15 -20.87 -12.11
CA THR A 25 29.71 -20.57 -12.08
C THR A 25 29.37 -19.45 -13.05
N GLN A 26 30.27 -18.46 -13.21
CA GLN A 26 30.04 -17.27 -14.02
C GLN A 26 30.01 -17.59 -15.51
N SER A 27 30.94 -18.40 -16.01
CA SER A 27 30.93 -18.83 -17.41
C SER A 27 29.72 -19.68 -17.75
N LEU A 28 29.28 -20.55 -16.81
CA LEU A 28 28.09 -21.36 -16.99
C LEU A 28 26.82 -20.49 -17.07
N ILE A 29 26.65 -19.53 -16.15
CA ILE A 29 25.54 -18.56 -16.19
C ILE A 29 25.55 -17.80 -17.52
N ASN A 30 26.72 -17.26 -17.91
CA ASN A 30 26.84 -16.49 -19.15
C ASN A 30 26.49 -17.33 -20.37
N TYR A 31 26.91 -18.60 -20.40
CA TYR A 31 26.57 -19.52 -21.46
C TYR A 31 25.07 -19.80 -21.49
N ILE A 32 24.46 -20.10 -20.35
CA ILE A 32 23.02 -20.38 -20.24
C ILE A 32 22.21 -19.19 -20.74
N PHE A 33 22.42 -17.99 -20.19
CA PHE A 33 21.58 -16.84 -20.51
C PHE A 33 21.88 -16.21 -21.87
N PHE A 34 23.14 -16.16 -22.30
CA PHE A 34 23.52 -15.38 -23.48
C PHE A 34 23.98 -16.20 -24.69
N ARG A 35 24.38 -17.47 -24.53
CA ARG A 35 24.81 -18.32 -25.67
C ARG A 35 23.82 -19.43 -26.01
N SER A 36 23.24 -20.10 -25.03
CA SER A 36 22.30 -21.20 -25.23
C SER A 36 21.00 -20.73 -25.88
N ASN A 37 20.54 -21.45 -26.91
CA ASN A 37 19.27 -21.14 -27.58
C ASN A 37 18.08 -21.21 -26.61
N LYS A 38 18.09 -22.16 -25.67
CA LYS A 38 17.04 -22.29 -24.65
C LYS A 38 17.04 -21.11 -23.68
N GLY A 39 18.22 -20.66 -23.22
CA GLY A 39 18.28 -19.52 -22.30
C GLY A 39 18.01 -18.18 -22.98
N LYS A 40 18.41 -17.99 -24.25
CA LYS A 40 17.97 -16.85 -25.06
C LYS A 40 16.44 -16.78 -25.18
N LEU A 41 15.78 -17.93 -25.41
CA LEU A 41 14.32 -17.99 -25.46
C LEU A 41 13.68 -17.64 -24.12
N LEU A 42 14.22 -18.18 -23.02
CA LEU A 42 13.77 -17.85 -21.66
C LEU A 42 13.94 -16.36 -21.36
N PHE A 43 15.08 -15.77 -21.72
CA PHE A 43 15.35 -14.35 -21.52
C PHE A 43 14.37 -13.48 -22.33
N LYS A 44 14.14 -13.83 -23.61
CA LYS A 44 13.17 -13.12 -24.46
C LYS A 44 11.74 -13.20 -23.91
N ASN A 45 11.36 -14.36 -23.36
CA ASN A 45 10.05 -14.53 -22.72
C ASN A 45 9.93 -13.75 -21.40
N MET A 46 11.00 -13.66 -20.62
CA MET A 46 11.03 -12.84 -19.41
C MET A 46 10.99 -11.35 -19.75
N GLU A 47 11.76 -10.92 -20.75
CA GLU A 47 11.80 -9.55 -21.24
C GLU A 47 10.42 -9.13 -21.77
N SER A 48 9.76 -9.96 -22.57
CA SER A 48 8.40 -9.67 -23.07
C SER A 48 7.38 -9.59 -21.93
N ASN A 49 7.44 -10.50 -20.95
CA ASN A 49 6.57 -10.46 -19.77
C ASN A 49 6.75 -9.16 -18.97
N LEU A 50 8.01 -8.76 -18.76
CA LEU A 50 8.34 -7.53 -18.06
C LEU A 50 7.83 -6.30 -18.82
N GLN A 51 8.06 -6.25 -20.14
CA GLN A 51 7.56 -5.18 -21.00
C GLN A 51 6.03 -5.06 -20.95
N THR A 52 5.31 -6.19 -21.01
CA THR A 52 3.84 -6.20 -20.89
C THR A 52 3.38 -5.62 -19.55
N LYS A 53 3.97 -6.06 -18.43
CA LYS A 53 3.63 -5.53 -17.10
C LYS A 53 3.97 -4.05 -16.96
N THR A 54 5.11 -3.61 -17.51
CA THR A 54 5.47 -2.19 -17.53
C THR A 54 4.45 -1.37 -18.32
N LEU A 55 3.97 -1.90 -19.45
CA LEU A 55 2.94 -1.25 -20.26
C LEU A 55 1.59 -1.17 -19.55
N GLU A 56 1.18 -2.23 -18.85
CA GLU A 56 -0.05 -2.24 -18.02
C GLU A 56 0.02 -1.18 -16.90
N ILE A 57 1.16 -1.12 -16.19
CA ILE A 57 1.39 -0.11 -15.14
C ILE A 57 1.35 1.29 -15.75
N MET A 58 2.01 1.50 -16.90
CA MET A 58 1.99 2.78 -17.62
C MET A 58 0.57 3.20 -17.99
N ASN A 59 -0.24 2.26 -18.47
CA ASN A 59 -1.62 2.52 -18.84
C ASN A 59 -2.49 2.85 -17.61
N ASN A 60 -2.31 2.15 -16.50
CA ASN A 60 -3.01 2.45 -15.24
C ASN A 60 -2.67 3.87 -14.75
N ILE A 61 -1.40 4.28 -14.81
CA ILE A 61 -0.96 5.64 -14.45
C ILE A 61 -1.56 6.68 -15.40
N LYS A 62 -1.62 6.38 -16.71
CA LYS A 62 -2.27 7.24 -17.70
C LYS A 62 -3.74 7.46 -17.37
N VAL A 63 -4.49 6.39 -17.12
CA VAL A 63 -5.91 6.45 -16.75
C VAL A 63 -6.09 7.27 -15.47
N LEU A 64 -5.24 7.04 -14.46
CA LEU A 64 -5.26 7.83 -13.21
C LEU A 64 -5.00 9.33 -13.46
N HIS A 65 -4.02 9.64 -14.31
CA HIS A 65 -3.70 11.02 -14.68
C HIS A 65 -4.85 11.72 -15.41
N GLN A 66 -5.52 11.01 -16.32
CA GLN A 66 -6.64 11.52 -17.11
C GLN A 66 -7.92 11.69 -16.28
N ASN A 67 -8.20 10.75 -15.37
CA ASN A 67 -9.36 10.78 -14.47
C ASN A 67 -9.19 11.79 -13.32
N CYS A 68 -7.97 12.26 -13.08
CA CYS A 68 -7.74 13.32 -12.12
C CYS A 68 -8.47 14.60 -12.59
N GLY A 69 -9.24 15.25 -11.71
CA GLY A 69 -10.06 16.42 -12.05
C GLY A 69 -9.26 17.69 -12.37
N THR A 70 -9.83 18.86 -12.08
CA THR A 70 -9.19 20.18 -12.30
C THR A 70 -8.02 20.47 -11.36
N PHE A 71 -7.71 19.59 -10.41
CA PHE A 71 -6.58 19.74 -9.47
C PHE A 71 -5.24 19.52 -10.18
N SER A 72 -4.68 20.60 -10.73
CA SER A 72 -3.42 20.55 -11.51
C SER A 72 -2.22 20.02 -10.71
N GLY A 73 -2.21 20.23 -9.39
CA GLY A 73 -1.18 19.71 -8.48
C GLY A 73 -1.13 18.19 -8.47
N GLN A 74 -2.29 17.53 -8.35
CA GLN A 74 -2.42 16.07 -8.34
C GLN A 74 -1.99 15.46 -9.67
N LYS A 75 -2.40 16.08 -10.80
CA LYS A 75 -1.97 15.67 -12.14
C LYS A 75 -0.45 15.67 -12.28
N SER A 76 0.21 16.72 -11.81
CA SER A 76 1.68 16.80 -11.87
C SER A 76 2.37 15.75 -10.98
N ASN A 77 1.78 15.38 -9.85
CA ASN A 77 2.33 14.38 -8.93
C ASN A 77 2.20 12.97 -9.51
N ILE A 78 1.06 12.67 -10.14
CA ILE A 78 0.85 11.40 -10.85
C ILE A 78 1.80 11.31 -12.06
N LEU A 79 1.95 12.40 -12.82
CA LEU A 79 2.86 12.44 -13.97
C LEU A 79 4.33 12.27 -13.55
N ALA A 80 4.71 12.69 -12.33
CA ALA A 80 6.06 12.54 -11.81
C ALA A 80 6.50 11.07 -11.72
N LEU A 81 5.56 10.14 -11.52
CA LEU A 81 5.84 8.69 -11.48
C LEU A 81 6.49 8.16 -12.75
N VAL A 82 6.21 8.80 -13.90
CA VAL A 82 6.70 8.37 -15.23
C VAL A 82 7.65 9.39 -15.87
N ALA A 83 7.63 10.65 -15.43
CA ALA A 83 8.47 11.71 -15.98
C ALA A 83 9.97 11.56 -15.63
N GLY A 84 10.30 10.79 -14.60
CA GLY A 84 11.70 10.49 -14.23
C GLY A 84 12.38 9.52 -15.20
N THR A 85 11.61 8.60 -15.81
CA THR A 85 12.13 7.54 -16.69
C THR A 85 11.86 7.81 -18.17
N HIS A 86 10.80 8.53 -18.50
CA HIS A 86 10.41 8.80 -19.88
C HIS A 86 10.58 10.26 -20.28
N THR A 87 10.98 10.47 -21.54
CA THR A 87 11.05 11.80 -22.15
C THR A 87 9.64 12.35 -22.42
N GLN A 88 9.55 13.67 -22.56
CA GLN A 88 8.28 14.33 -22.88
C GLN A 88 7.63 13.77 -24.16
N LYS A 89 8.45 13.48 -25.18
CA LYS A 89 7.99 12.92 -26.45
C LYS A 89 7.40 11.53 -26.25
N SER A 90 8.16 10.64 -25.59
CA SER A 90 7.73 9.27 -25.31
C SER A 90 6.38 9.23 -24.57
N LEU A 91 6.18 10.08 -23.56
CA LEU A 91 4.91 10.13 -22.83
C LEU A 91 3.73 10.62 -23.68
N LYS A 92 3.97 11.57 -24.60
CA LYS A 92 2.95 12.00 -25.56
C LYS A 92 2.60 10.87 -26.53
N ASP A 93 3.61 10.11 -26.98
CA ASP A 93 3.41 8.95 -27.86
C ASP A 93 2.59 7.84 -27.16
N PHE A 94 2.73 7.69 -25.83
CA PHE A 94 1.88 6.82 -25.01
C PHE A 94 0.45 7.37 -24.76
N GLY A 95 0.17 8.60 -25.20
CA GLY A 95 -1.15 9.22 -25.13
C GLY A 95 -1.43 9.99 -23.84
N PHE A 96 -0.40 10.42 -23.10
CA PHE A 96 -0.57 11.37 -22.00
C PHE A 96 -0.84 12.79 -22.52
N THR A 97 -1.77 13.49 -21.88
CA THR A 97 -2.17 14.86 -22.24
C THR A 97 -1.75 15.86 -21.17
N PHE A 98 -0.70 16.64 -21.42
CA PHE A 98 -0.19 17.64 -20.47
C PHE A 98 0.49 18.82 -21.18
N SER A 99 0.58 19.95 -20.49
CA SER A 99 1.36 21.12 -20.90
C SER A 99 2.86 20.94 -20.64
N HIS A 100 3.70 21.67 -21.39
CA HIS A 100 5.14 21.68 -21.18
C HIS A 100 5.53 22.12 -19.74
N LYS A 101 4.81 23.11 -19.17
CA LYS A 101 5.03 23.54 -17.77
C LYS A 101 4.74 22.41 -16.77
N GLN A 102 3.70 21.62 -17.02
CA GLN A 102 3.33 20.48 -16.16
C GLN A 102 4.38 19.37 -16.21
N TYR A 103 4.92 19.07 -17.39
CA TYR A 103 5.99 18.08 -17.53
C TYR A 103 7.26 18.50 -16.79
N LYS A 104 7.69 19.75 -16.93
CA LYS A 104 8.87 20.26 -16.22
C LYS A 104 8.73 20.12 -14.70
N LEU A 105 7.58 20.54 -14.18
CA LEU A 105 7.26 20.45 -12.76
C LEU A 105 7.15 19.00 -12.27
N ALA A 106 6.56 18.10 -13.07
CA ALA A 106 6.52 16.67 -12.76
C ALA A 106 7.92 16.05 -12.71
N ARG A 107 8.82 16.45 -13.63
CA ARG A 107 10.20 15.96 -13.66
C ARG A 107 11.00 16.44 -12.44
N GLU A 108 10.85 17.71 -12.05
CA GLU A 108 11.47 18.25 -10.84
C GLU A 108 10.99 17.47 -9.59
N LYS A 109 9.69 17.19 -9.49
CA LYS A 109 9.13 16.37 -8.41
C LYS A 109 9.63 14.93 -8.40
N ALA A 110 9.81 14.33 -9.57
CA ALA A 110 10.36 12.98 -9.70
C ALA A 110 11.79 12.91 -9.17
N VAL A 111 12.62 13.93 -9.44
CA VAL A 111 14.00 14.04 -8.93
C VAL A 111 14.01 14.21 -7.41
N ILE A 112 13.07 14.97 -6.86
CA ILE A 112 12.94 15.20 -5.41
C ILE A 112 12.32 13.98 -4.70
N GLY A 113 11.62 13.10 -5.43
CA GLY A 113 10.88 11.97 -4.86
C GLY A 113 9.53 12.37 -4.26
N GLN A 114 8.95 13.49 -4.70
CA GLN A 114 7.70 14.02 -4.16
C GLN A 114 6.49 13.55 -5.00
N PHE A 115 5.76 12.56 -4.49
CA PHE A 115 4.64 11.90 -5.20
C PHE A 115 3.27 12.05 -4.51
N ASP A 116 3.17 12.90 -3.50
CA ASP A 116 1.98 12.99 -2.64
C ASP A 116 0.72 13.41 -3.41
N LEU A 117 -0.40 12.70 -3.24
CA LEU A 117 -1.68 13.07 -3.88
C LEU A 117 -2.41 14.21 -3.18
N ASN A 118 -2.01 14.55 -1.96
CA ASN A 118 -2.54 15.69 -1.25
C ASN A 118 -1.58 16.86 -1.50
N PRO A 119 -1.98 17.88 -2.28
CA PRO A 119 -1.28 19.15 -2.17
C PRO A 119 -1.49 19.57 -0.71
N GLY A 120 -0.44 19.50 0.10
CA GLY A 120 -0.52 19.90 1.50
C GLY A 120 -1.28 21.21 1.61
N GLU A 121 -2.12 21.34 2.64
CA GLU A 121 -2.89 22.57 2.90
C GLU A 121 -2.01 23.77 2.60
N LYS A 122 -2.52 24.71 1.79
CA LYS A 122 -1.80 25.96 1.49
C LYS A 122 -1.42 26.58 2.83
N LYS A 123 -0.16 26.42 3.23
CA LYS A 123 0.40 27.14 4.36
C LYS A 123 0.48 28.58 3.91
N ILE A 124 -0.59 29.33 4.14
CA ILE A 124 -0.56 30.78 4.02
C ILE A 124 0.52 31.21 5.02
N PRO A 125 1.61 31.84 4.56
CA PRO A 125 2.62 32.32 5.49
C PRO A 125 1.92 33.29 6.45
N GLN A 126 2.08 33.06 7.75
CA GLN A 126 1.57 34.01 8.75
C GLN A 126 2.20 35.37 8.43
N SER A 127 1.35 36.37 8.20
CA SER A 127 1.80 37.74 8.04
C SER A 127 2.59 38.13 9.29
N LYS A 128 3.82 38.63 9.11
CA LYS A 128 4.64 39.15 10.22
C LYS A 128 4.18 40.54 10.67
N THR A 129 3.25 41.15 9.95
CA THR A 129 2.74 42.49 10.23
C THR A 129 1.68 42.39 11.33
N ARG A 130 1.94 43.03 12.48
CA ARG A 130 0.97 43.16 13.55
C ARG A 130 -0.21 43.99 13.04
N ILE A 131 -1.38 43.36 12.92
CA ILE A 131 -2.62 44.06 12.61
C ILE A 131 -3.01 44.83 13.88
N PRO A 132 -3.32 46.13 13.79
CA PRO A 132 -3.74 46.89 14.95
C PRO A 132 -5.10 46.38 15.46
N GLU A 133 -5.25 46.38 16.79
CA GLU A 133 -6.35 45.71 17.50
C GLU A 133 -7.73 46.24 17.09
N ASP A 134 -7.80 47.53 16.75
CA ASP A 134 -9.00 48.23 16.28
C ASP A 134 -9.53 47.69 14.95
N VAL A 135 -8.63 47.31 14.03
CA VAL A 135 -8.98 46.71 12.75
C VAL A 135 -9.48 45.28 12.96
N VAL A 136 -8.89 44.53 13.88
CA VAL A 136 -9.33 43.17 14.23
C VAL A 136 -10.73 43.20 14.86
N GLU A 137 -10.94 44.13 15.80
CA GLU A 137 -12.23 44.32 16.45
C GLU A 137 -13.30 44.70 15.43
N LYS A 138 -13.01 45.65 14.54
CA LYS A 138 -13.93 46.06 13.47
C LYS A 138 -14.26 44.94 12.49
N ILE A 139 -13.28 44.11 12.11
CA ILE A 139 -13.51 42.93 11.27
C ILE A 139 -14.40 41.91 11.99
N ASN A 140 -14.17 41.67 13.28
CA ASN A 140 -14.99 40.77 14.08
C ASN A 140 -16.42 41.29 14.23
N SER A 141 -16.60 42.59 14.46
CA SER A 141 -17.92 43.23 14.51
C SER A 141 -18.68 43.05 13.19
N ILE A 142 -18.04 43.31 12.05
CA ILE A 142 -18.64 43.12 10.73
C ILE A 142 -18.99 41.65 10.48
N LEU A 143 -18.11 40.72 10.85
CA LEU A 143 -18.37 39.28 10.69
C LEU A 143 -19.54 38.82 11.55
N ILE A 144 -19.68 39.35 12.77
CA ILE A 144 -20.80 39.05 13.67
C ILE A 144 -22.10 39.66 13.15
N GLU A 145 -22.09 40.91 12.69
CA GLU A 145 -23.26 41.61 12.14
C GLU A 145 -23.75 41.00 10.83
N GLN A 146 -22.83 40.60 9.95
CA GLN A 146 -23.13 39.99 8.65
C GLN A 146 -23.33 38.47 8.75
N SER A 147 -23.07 37.88 9.92
CA SER A 147 -23.35 36.48 10.18
C SER A 147 -24.85 36.29 10.35
N ILE A 148 -25.53 35.92 9.27
CA ILE A 148 -26.92 35.45 9.33
C ILE A 148 -26.95 34.23 10.27
N PRO A 149 -27.74 34.25 11.37
CA PRO A 149 -27.88 33.10 12.23
C PRO A 149 -28.59 31.99 11.46
N SER A 150 -27.81 31.10 10.82
CA SER A 150 -28.39 29.90 10.25
C SER A 150 -29.02 29.11 11.40
N SER A 151 -30.29 28.74 11.28
CA SER A 151 -30.99 27.90 12.27
C SER A 151 -30.22 26.61 12.60
N LYS A 152 -29.29 26.18 11.73
CA LYS A 152 -28.37 25.06 11.99
C LYS A 152 -27.35 25.36 13.09
N THR A 153 -26.88 26.60 13.28
CA THR A 153 -25.82 26.94 14.26
C THR A 153 -26.34 27.00 15.69
N ILE A 154 -27.55 27.56 15.91
CA ILE A 154 -28.22 27.57 17.23
C ILE A 154 -28.60 26.14 17.66
N VAL A 155 -29.12 25.34 16.72
CA VAL A 155 -29.42 23.91 16.96
C VAL A 155 -28.14 23.10 17.19
N LEU A 156 -27.01 23.45 16.56
CA LEU A 156 -25.73 22.77 16.81
C LEU A 156 -25.20 23.07 18.21
N ALA A 157 -25.26 24.32 18.67
CA ALA A 157 -24.81 24.73 20.01
C ALA A 157 -25.66 24.09 21.13
N GLN A 158 -26.97 23.97 20.95
CA GLN A 158 -27.85 23.27 21.90
C GLN A 158 -27.71 21.74 21.81
N LYS A 159 -27.41 21.19 20.61
CA LYS A 159 -27.11 19.75 20.45
C LYS A 159 -25.74 19.37 20.98
N THR A 160 -24.71 20.22 20.90
CA THR A 160 -23.37 19.92 21.45
C THR A 160 -23.39 19.90 22.98
N ALA A 161 -24.17 20.78 23.62
CA ALA A 161 -24.39 20.74 25.07
C ALA A 161 -25.12 19.46 25.54
N LYS A 162 -26.05 18.90 24.74
CA LYS A 162 -26.76 17.65 25.06
C LYS A 162 -26.16 16.35 24.47
N LYS A 163 -25.17 16.42 23.55
CA LYS A 163 -24.56 15.24 22.89
C LYS A 163 -23.37 14.63 23.64
N GLN A 164 -22.76 15.33 24.58
CA GLN A 164 -21.67 14.81 25.40
C GLN A 164 -22.03 13.55 26.22
N PRO A 165 -23.22 13.44 26.89
CA PRO A 165 -23.51 12.27 27.71
C PRO A 165 -23.76 10.97 26.91
N LYS A 166 -24.34 11.04 25.70
CA LYS A 166 -24.64 9.84 24.89
C LYS A 166 -23.40 9.19 24.25
N ARG A 167 -22.36 9.97 23.96
CA ARG A 167 -21.10 9.44 23.41
C ARG A 167 -20.26 8.75 24.49
N MET A 168 -20.24 9.29 25.70
CA MET A 168 -19.53 8.69 26.83
C MET A 168 -20.14 7.34 27.23
N THR A 169 -21.48 7.23 27.30
CA THR A 169 -22.15 5.96 27.64
C THR A 169 -21.96 4.89 26.55
N THR A 170 -21.96 5.28 25.27
CA THR A 170 -21.70 4.34 24.16
C THR A 170 -20.26 3.82 24.20
N LEU A 171 -19.29 4.69 24.48
CA LEU A 171 -17.88 4.31 24.58
C LEU A 171 -17.64 3.42 25.80
N GLN A 172 -18.25 3.73 26.95
CA GLN A 172 -18.17 2.88 28.14
C GLN A 172 -18.78 1.49 27.90
N ARG A 173 -19.91 1.40 27.18
CA ARG A 173 -20.50 0.12 26.79
C ARG A 173 -19.57 -0.69 25.88
N LEU A 174 -19.02 -0.06 24.84
CA LEU A 174 -18.07 -0.73 23.93
C LEU A 174 -16.78 -1.18 24.65
N MET A 175 -16.30 -0.39 25.61
CA MET A 175 -15.15 -0.78 26.44
C MET A 175 -15.47 -1.96 27.38
N ALA A 176 -16.70 -2.06 27.87
CA ALA A 176 -17.15 -3.21 28.65
C ALA A 176 -17.26 -4.47 27.77
N GLU A 177 -17.93 -4.37 26.62
CA GLU A 177 -18.04 -5.46 25.63
C GLU A 177 -16.65 -5.95 25.18
N PHE A 178 -15.70 -5.04 24.95
CA PHE A 178 -14.34 -5.41 24.58
C PHE A 178 -13.59 -6.14 25.72
N ARG A 179 -13.76 -5.71 26.98
CA ARG A 179 -13.17 -6.42 28.13
C ARG A 179 -13.77 -7.80 28.32
N ASP A 180 -15.08 -7.95 28.13
CA ASP A 180 -15.75 -9.24 28.24
C ASP A 180 -15.30 -10.18 27.12
N HIS A 181 -15.13 -9.67 25.90
CA HIS A 181 -14.53 -10.42 24.80
C HIS A 181 -13.09 -10.85 25.10
N LEU A 182 -12.25 -9.98 25.68
CA LEU A 182 -10.89 -10.36 26.08
C LEU A 182 -10.89 -11.48 27.13
N LYS A 183 -11.78 -11.40 28.13
CA LYS A 183 -11.95 -12.47 29.14
C LYS A 183 -12.41 -13.76 28.48
N PHE A 184 -13.41 -13.71 27.61
CA PHE A 184 -13.93 -14.88 26.91
C PHE A 184 -12.86 -15.54 26.03
N ASN A 185 -12.08 -14.76 25.28
CA ASN A 185 -10.97 -15.26 24.47
C ASN A 185 -9.88 -15.92 25.34
N ASP A 186 -9.56 -15.33 26.50
CA ASP A 186 -8.61 -15.93 27.44
C ASP A 186 -9.14 -17.26 28.02
N LEU A 187 -10.43 -17.31 28.40
CA LEU A 187 -11.10 -18.54 28.83
C LEU A 187 -11.10 -19.61 27.73
N GLN A 188 -11.41 -19.23 26.49
CA GLN A 188 -11.42 -20.14 25.35
C GLN A 188 -10.01 -20.68 25.06
N ARG A 189 -8.98 -19.84 25.12
CA ARG A 189 -7.59 -20.27 24.98
C ARG A 189 -7.15 -21.21 26.09
N LYS A 190 -7.54 -20.93 27.33
CA LYS A 190 -7.27 -21.80 28.49
C LYS A 190 -7.98 -23.14 28.36
N ALA A 191 -9.26 -23.13 27.97
CA ALA A 191 -10.05 -24.34 27.73
C ALA A 191 -9.45 -25.17 26.59
N PHE A 192 -9.06 -24.53 25.48
CA PHE A 192 -8.41 -25.19 24.36
C PHE A 192 -7.07 -25.82 24.77
N ARG A 193 -6.23 -25.10 25.53
CA ARG A 193 -4.95 -25.64 26.04
C ARG A 193 -5.18 -26.81 27.00
N LYS A 194 -6.21 -26.73 27.86
CA LYS A 194 -6.58 -27.82 28.75
C LYS A 194 -7.03 -29.04 27.97
N GLN A 195 -7.91 -28.87 26.99
CA GLN A 195 -8.32 -29.94 26.07
C GLN A 195 -7.14 -30.50 25.29
N GLN A 196 -6.19 -29.67 24.86
CA GLN A 196 -4.98 -30.12 24.18
C GLN A 196 -4.09 -31.01 25.06
N LEU A 197 -4.06 -30.74 26.36
CA LEU A 197 -3.33 -31.52 27.36
C LEU A 197 -4.06 -32.82 27.77
N ASP A 198 -5.40 -32.84 27.68
CA ASP A 198 -6.26 -33.99 28.01
C ASP A 198 -6.57 -34.91 26.80
N LEU A 199 -6.07 -34.61 25.60
CA LEU A 199 -6.25 -35.47 24.42
C LEU A 199 -5.34 -36.71 24.53
N ASP A 200 -5.94 -37.89 24.50
CA ASP A 200 -5.20 -39.15 24.36
C ASP A 200 -4.61 -39.30 22.95
N THR A 201 -3.66 -40.23 22.82
CA THR A 201 -2.93 -40.50 21.56
C THR A 201 -3.88 -40.82 20.41
N ASP A 202 -4.99 -41.50 20.68
CA ASP A 202 -5.96 -41.91 19.66
C ASP A 202 -6.77 -40.70 19.15
N SER A 203 -7.06 -39.74 20.02
CA SER A 203 -7.73 -38.48 19.69
C SER A 203 -6.86 -37.56 18.84
N TYR A 204 -5.54 -37.57 19.04
CA TYR A 204 -4.59 -36.88 18.13
C TYR A 204 -4.59 -37.50 16.73
N MET A 205 -4.74 -38.83 16.64
CA MET A 205 -4.78 -39.55 15.37
C MET A 205 -6.05 -39.20 14.57
N ILE A 206 -7.20 -39.09 15.23
CA ILE A 206 -8.47 -38.68 14.60
C ILE A 206 -8.42 -37.21 14.13
N VAL A 207 -7.81 -36.32 14.93
CA VAL A 207 -7.65 -34.90 14.54
C VAL A 207 -6.66 -34.73 13.38
N ALA A 208 -5.60 -35.54 13.32
CA ALA A 208 -4.67 -35.56 12.20
C ALA A 208 -5.35 -36.05 10.91
N ASP A 209 -6.05 -37.18 10.98
CA ASP A 209 -6.80 -37.76 9.86
C ASP A 209 -7.89 -36.81 9.35
N PHE A 210 -8.64 -36.16 10.26
CA PHE A 210 -9.63 -35.15 9.89
C PHE A 210 -9.01 -33.93 9.19
N LYS A 211 -7.84 -33.45 9.64
CA LYS A 211 -7.17 -32.30 9.01
C LYS A 211 -6.61 -32.64 7.63
N GLU A 212 -6.13 -33.88 7.44
CA GLU A 212 -5.66 -34.39 6.16
C GLU A 212 -6.83 -34.53 5.16
N ASN A 213 -7.94 -35.12 5.60
CA ASN A 213 -9.11 -35.38 4.75
C ASN A 213 -9.85 -34.09 4.33
N PHE A 214 -9.85 -33.03 5.15
CA PHE A 214 -10.57 -31.78 4.86
C PHE A 214 -9.67 -30.64 4.36
N ARG A 215 -8.38 -30.86 4.13
CA ARG A 215 -7.41 -29.86 3.60
C ARG A 215 -7.42 -28.51 4.34
N MET A 216 -7.74 -28.53 5.64
CA MET A 216 -7.78 -27.32 6.47
C MET A 216 -6.35 -26.93 6.86
N GLY A 217 -5.69 -26.19 5.96
CA GLY A 217 -4.30 -25.78 6.06
C GLY A 217 -3.52 -26.24 4.83
N GLY A 218 -3.64 -25.50 3.73
CA GLY A 218 -3.08 -25.86 2.43
C GLY A 218 -1.55 -26.02 2.43
N GLY A 219 -1.09 -27.23 2.70
CA GLY A 219 0.21 -27.77 2.30
C GLY A 219 0.00 -28.92 1.29
N PRO A 220 1.02 -29.26 0.47
CA PRO A 220 0.85 -30.19 -0.64
C PRO A 220 0.65 -31.63 -0.15
N VAL A 221 -0.26 -32.35 -0.80
CA VAL A 221 -0.39 -33.81 -0.75
C VAL A 221 0.73 -34.39 -1.61
N GLU A 222 1.67 -35.11 -0.99
CA GLU A 222 2.53 -36.01 -1.76
C GLU A 222 1.68 -37.21 -2.17
N ALA A 223 1.22 -37.18 -3.41
CA ALA A 223 0.80 -38.40 -4.10
C ALA A 223 2.06 -39.24 -4.33
N SER A 224 2.29 -40.26 -3.50
CA SER A 224 3.15 -41.37 -3.88
C SER A 224 2.35 -42.33 -4.76
N SER A 225 2.56 -42.18 -6.06
CA SER A 225 2.38 -43.25 -7.03
C SER A 225 3.34 -44.41 -6.71
N SER A 226 2.77 -45.55 -6.35
CA SER A 226 3.21 -46.92 -6.72
C SER A 226 4.57 -47.42 -6.22
N PHE A 227 4.54 -48.37 -5.26
CA PHE A 227 4.93 -49.78 -5.46
C PHE A 227 4.23 -50.66 -4.43
#